data_AF-A0A3M2W6Y6-F1
#
_entry.id   AF-A0A3M2W6Y6-F1
#
_cell.length_a   1.000
_cell.length_b   1.000
_cell.length_c   1.000
_cell.angle_alpha   90.00
_cell.angle_beta   90.00
_cell.angle_gamma   90.00
#
_symmetry.space_group_name_H-M   'P 1'
#
loop_
_entity.id
_entity.type
_entity.pdbx_description
1 polymer ?
#
loop_
_entity_poly.entity_id
_entity_poly.type
_entity_poly.pdbx_seq_one_letter_code
_entity_poly.pdbx_strand_id
1 'polypeptide(L)'
;GQQRLQAVLDSIDDGLLMIDRQGHLEHLNPVAQRQLGWDESRLGQSLGEALSRPELDEQLHLVLRGGTLERAPEDLAIDIDGESRLLTYSMTPVSHTKGHILGAVMVLHDVTEQRAFERVRSEFVLRASHELRTPVTGMHMAFGLLQERLHFA
;
A
#
# COMPACT_ATOMS: atom_id res chain seq x y z
N GLY A 1 1.58 30.61 6.16
CA GLY A 1 0.42 29.69 6.20
C GLY A 1 0.49 28.73 5.03
N GLN A 2 0.08 29.19 3.84
CA GLN A 2 0.03 28.38 2.61
C GLN A 2 1.40 27.88 2.12
N GLN A 3 2.43 28.74 2.09
CA GLN A 3 3.77 28.33 1.64
C GLN A 3 4.46 27.27 2.53
N ARG A 4 4.17 27.23 3.83
CA ARG A 4 4.67 26.17 4.72
C ARG A 4 3.92 24.86 4.54
N LEU A 5 2.62 24.95 4.25
CA LEU A 5 1.83 23.77 3.89
C LEU A 5 2.35 23.20 2.57
N GLN A 6 2.50 24.02 1.52
CA GLN A 6 3.11 23.61 0.25
C GLN A 6 4.49 22.97 0.43
N ALA A 7 5.39 23.59 1.19
CA ALA A 7 6.73 23.04 1.42
C ALA A 7 6.74 21.70 2.19
N VAL A 8 5.75 21.46 3.07
CA VAL A 8 5.58 20.15 3.72
C VAL A 8 5.00 19.14 2.74
N LEU A 9 4.00 19.51 1.94
CA LEU A 9 3.41 18.66 0.90
C LEU A 9 4.41 18.33 -0.23
N ASP A 10 5.37 19.23 -0.50
CA ASP A 10 6.45 19.04 -1.48
C ASP A 10 7.64 18.25 -0.89
N SER A 11 7.79 18.22 0.45
CA SER A 11 8.82 17.41 1.13
C SER A 11 8.41 15.97 1.38
N ILE A 12 7.13 15.67 1.14
CA ILE A 12 6.55 14.36 1.28
C ILE A 12 6.52 13.75 -0.12
N ASP A 13 7.22 12.63 -0.32
CA ASP A 13 7.21 11.88 -1.59
C ASP A 13 5.87 11.15 -1.85
N ASP A 14 4.79 11.60 -1.21
CA ASP A 14 3.46 11.01 -1.27
C ASP A 14 2.53 11.79 -2.20
N GLY A 15 1.75 11.03 -2.96
CA GLY A 15 0.65 11.57 -3.74
C GLY A 15 -0.50 11.99 -2.84
N LEU A 16 -1.14 13.11 -3.16
CA LEU A 16 -2.30 13.61 -2.45
C LEU A 16 -3.45 13.83 -3.41
N LEU A 17 -4.62 13.32 -3.06
CA LEU A 17 -5.88 13.55 -3.73
C LEU A 17 -6.85 14.21 -2.75
N MET A 18 -7.46 15.32 -3.14
CA MET A 18 -8.59 15.94 -2.46
C MET A 18 -9.87 15.51 -3.14
N ILE A 19 -10.82 15.11 -2.32
CA ILE A 19 -12.10 14.56 -2.74
C ILE A 19 -13.20 15.34 -2.05
N ASP A 20 -14.20 15.77 -2.82
CA ASP A 20 -15.33 16.52 -2.30
C ASP A 20 -16.27 15.63 -1.47
N ARG A 21 -17.34 16.23 -0.93
CA ARG A 21 -18.32 15.50 -0.10
C ARG A 21 -19.18 14.52 -0.90
N GLN A 22 -19.25 14.69 -2.21
CA GLN A 22 -20.00 13.83 -3.13
C GLN A 22 -19.16 12.63 -3.59
N GLY A 23 -17.85 12.67 -3.34
CA GLY A 23 -16.90 11.61 -3.68
C GLY A 23 -16.14 11.84 -4.98
N HIS A 24 -16.17 13.07 -5.52
CA HIS A 24 -15.47 13.40 -6.76
C HIS A 24 -14.12 14.03 -6.49
N LEU A 25 -13.16 13.76 -7.38
CA LEU A 25 -11.82 14.34 -7.32
C LEU A 25 -11.87 15.86 -7.55
N GLU A 26 -11.45 16.64 -6.55
CA GLU A 26 -11.38 18.11 -6.61
C GLU A 26 -9.97 18.60 -6.94
N HIS A 27 -8.95 17.90 -6.43
CA HIS A 27 -7.54 18.26 -6.66
C HIS A 27 -6.62 17.04 -6.53
N LEU A 28 -5.51 17.05 -7.25
CA LEU A 28 -4.37 16.16 -7.06
C LEU A 28 -3.05 16.95 -7.04
N ASN A 29 -2.08 16.58 -6.19
CA ASN A 29 -0.76 17.22 -6.20
C ASN A 29 0.12 16.68 -7.35
N PRO A 30 1.23 17.37 -7.71
CA PRO A 30 2.13 16.91 -8.78
C PRO A 30 2.74 15.53 -8.53
N VAL A 31 2.90 15.12 -7.26
CA VAL A 31 3.40 13.78 -6.92
C VAL A 31 2.37 12.71 -7.30
N ALA A 32 1.09 12.91 -6.96
CA ALA A 32 0.00 12.01 -7.36
C ALA A 32 -0.16 11.95 -8.89
N GLN A 33 -0.05 13.08 -9.59
CA GLN A 33 -0.06 13.11 -11.05
C GLN A 33 1.00 12.20 -11.64
N ARG A 34 2.24 12.26 -11.11
CA ARG A 34 3.33 11.38 -11.55
C ARG A 34 3.13 9.92 -11.16
N GLN A 35 2.69 9.66 -9.93
CA GLN A 35 2.48 8.29 -9.41
C GLN A 35 1.31 7.57 -10.08
N LEU A 36 0.30 8.30 -10.55
CA LEU A 36 -0.90 7.76 -11.19
C LEU A 36 -0.88 7.90 -12.72
N GLY A 37 0.02 8.70 -13.27
CA GLY A 37 0.05 9.02 -14.70
C GLY A 37 -1.17 9.84 -15.12
N TRP A 38 -1.71 10.64 -14.21
CA TRP A 38 -2.94 11.40 -14.41
C TRP A 38 -2.66 12.86 -14.71
N ASP A 39 -3.50 13.44 -15.55
CA ASP A 39 -3.65 14.86 -15.73
C ASP A 39 -4.94 15.36 -15.05
N GLU A 40 -5.26 16.64 -15.24
CA GLU A 40 -6.48 17.25 -14.68
C GLU A 40 -7.78 16.73 -15.32
N SER A 41 -7.73 15.87 -16.36
CA SER A 41 -8.94 15.31 -16.99
C SER A 41 -9.72 14.37 -16.06
N ARG A 42 -9.09 13.90 -15.00
CA ARG A 42 -9.70 13.04 -13.96
C ARG A 42 -10.47 13.82 -12.91
N LEU A 43 -10.35 15.15 -12.89
CA LEU A 43 -11.10 15.99 -11.97
C LEU A 43 -12.61 15.87 -12.25
N GLY A 44 -13.40 15.79 -11.17
CA GLY A 44 -14.84 15.59 -11.23
C GLY A 44 -15.30 14.13 -11.41
N GLN A 45 -14.40 13.18 -11.66
CA GLN A 45 -14.73 11.75 -11.66
C GLN A 45 -14.82 11.21 -10.22
N SER A 46 -15.57 10.13 -10.00
CA SER A 46 -15.51 9.41 -8.72
C SER A 46 -14.14 8.76 -8.56
N LEU A 47 -13.72 8.54 -7.31
CA LEU A 47 -12.43 7.91 -7.00
C LEU A 47 -12.35 6.50 -7.61
N GLY A 48 -13.43 5.73 -7.50
CA GLY A 48 -13.52 4.38 -8.03
C GLY A 48 -13.51 4.33 -9.56
N GLU A 49 -14.12 5.32 -10.24
CA GLU A 49 -14.03 5.44 -11.70
C GLU A 49 -12.60 5.78 -12.13
N ALA A 50 -11.98 6.77 -11.48
CA ALA A 50 -10.65 7.24 -11.85
C ALA A 50 -9.58 6.13 -11.69
N LEU A 51 -9.65 5.34 -10.61
CA LEU A 51 -8.75 4.21 -10.36
C LEU A 51 -9.23 2.87 -10.93
N SER A 52 -10.39 2.84 -11.59
CA SER A 52 -11.03 1.59 -12.05
C SER A 52 -11.20 0.55 -10.94
N ARG A 53 -11.52 1.01 -9.72
CA ARG A 53 -11.72 0.20 -8.51
C ARG A 53 -12.97 0.67 -7.76
N PRO A 54 -14.15 0.13 -8.08
CA PRO A 54 -15.43 0.55 -7.48
C PRO A 54 -15.45 0.43 -5.95
N GLU A 55 -14.66 -0.48 -5.37
CA GLU A 55 -14.58 -0.69 -3.92
C GLU A 55 -14.04 0.55 -3.18
N LEU A 56 -13.28 1.41 -3.86
CA LEU A 56 -12.78 2.65 -3.28
C LEU A 56 -13.87 3.67 -3.01
N ASP A 57 -14.94 3.69 -3.82
CA ASP A 57 -16.08 4.58 -3.59
C ASP A 57 -16.83 4.17 -2.30
N GLU A 58 -16.98 2.87 -2.05
CA GLU A 58 -17.58 2.37 -0.81
C GLU A 58 -16.74 2.73 0.42
N GLN A 59 -15.42 2.53 0.34
CA GLN A 59 -14.48 2.91 1.40
C GLN A 59 -14.50 4.41 1.68
N LEU A 60 -14.48 5.21 0.62
CA LEU A 60 -14.53 6.66 0.71
C LEU A 60 -15.84 7.13 1.35
N HIS A 61 -16.98 6.56 0.95
CA HIS A 61 -18.27 6.89 1.55
C HIS A 61 -18.35 6.53 3.04
N LEU A 62 -17.70 5.45 3.48
CA LEU A 62 -17.57 5.13 4.90
C LEU A 62 -16.78 6.21 5.63
N VAL A 63 -15.64 6.64 5.08
CA VAL A 63 -14.79 7.70 5.64
C VAL A 63 -15.53 9.04 5.71
N LEU A 64 -16.26 9.40 4.65
CA LEU A 64 -17.08 10.63 4.59
C LEU A 64 -18.26 10.64 5.58
N ARG A 65 -18.62 9.48 6.14
CA ARG A 65 -19.61 9.35 7.23
C ARG A 65 -18.96 9.34 8.62
N GLY A 66 -17.64 9.52 8.70
CA GLY A 66 -16.87 9.47 9.94
C GLY A 66 -16.49 8.06 10.39
N GLY A 67 -16.66 7.07 9.52
CA GLY A 67 -16.15 5.72 9.75
C GLY A 67 -14.64 5.65 9.57
N THR A 68 -14.03 4.57 10.09
CA THR A 68 -12.61 4.27 9.91
C THR A 68 -12.49 2.97 9.12
N LEU A 69 -11.49 2.86 8.24
CA LEU A 69 -11.19 1.61 7.57
C LEU A 69 -10.60 0.64 8.60
N GLU A 70 -11.31 -0.45 8.90
CA GLU A 70 -10.90 -1.44 9.92
C GLU A 70 -9.70 -2.28 9.48
N ARG A 71 -9.44 -2.36 8.17
CA ARG A 71 -8.36 -3.13 7.57
C ARG A 71 -7.43 -2.22 6.80
N ALA A 72 -6.12 -2.49 6.91
CA ALA A 72 -5.15 -1.85 6.03
C ALA A 72 -5.52 -2.17 4.57
N PRO A 73 -5.73 -1.16 3.72
CA PRO A 73 -6.10 -1.39 2.34
C PRO A 73 -5.01 -2.14 1.59
N GLU A 74 -5.41 -2.91 0.58
CA GLU A 74 -4.46 -3.54 -0.32
C GLU A 74 -3.74 -2.49 -1.16
N ASP A 75 -2.47 -2.74 -1.44
CA ASP A 75 -1.65 -1.86 -2.28
C ASP A 75 -2.27 -1.75 -3.69
N LEU A 76 -2.30 -0.54 -4.23
CA LEU A 76 -2.72 -0.25 -5.59
C LEU A 76 -1.55 -0.52 -6.53
N ALA A 77 -1.72 -1.51 -7.41
CA ALA A 77 -0.82 -1.71 -8.53
C ALA A 77 -1.21 -0.75 -9.66
N ILE A 78 -0.30 0.14 -10.05
CA ILE A 78 -0.48 1.13 -11.10
C ILE A 78 0.63 0.93 -12.14
N ASP A 79 0.24 0.73 -13.40
CA ASP A 79 1.18 0.58 -14.51
C ASP A 79 1.18 1.85 -15.37
N ILE A 80 2.34 2.50 -15.48
CA ILE A 80 2.52 3.74 -16.24
C ILE A 80 3.74 3.57 -17.13
N ASP A 81 3.57 3.74 -18.44
CA ASP A 81 4.66 3.70 -19.43
C ASP A 81 5.57 2.45 -19.33
N GLY A 82 5.01 1.33 -18.86
CA GLY A 82 5.72 0.06 -18.68
C GLY A 82 6.43 -0.10 -17.32
N GLU A 83 6.36 0.89 -16.44
CA GLU A 83 6.76 0.78 -15.04
C GLU A 83 5.57 0.41 -14.16
N SER A 84 5.71 -0.64 -13.35
CA SER A 84 4.71 -1.03 -12.36
C SER A 84 5.06 -0.45 -10.99
N ARG A 85 4.13 0.27 -10.38
CA ARG A 85 4.25 0.88 -9.06
C ARG A 85 3.25 0.25 -8.10
N LEU A 86 3.67 0.10 -6.85
CA LEU A 86 2.81 -0.29 -5.74
C LEU A 86 2.60 0.90 -4.83
N LEU A 87 1.35 1.36 -4.74
CA LEU A 87 0.97 2.49 -3.90
C LEU A 87 0.11 2.00 -2.74
N THR A 88 0.59 2.14 -1.51
CA THR A 88 -0.27 2.03 -0.33
C THR A 88 -1.05 3.34 -0.19
N TYR A 89 -2.28 3.28 0.30
CA TYR A 89 -3.06 4.50 0.52
C TYR A 89 -3.71 4.58 1.90
N SER A 90 -4.05 5.81 2.27
CA SER A 90 -4.91 6.11 3.42
C SER A 90 -5.92 7.18 3.05
N MET A 91 -7.10 7.15 3.67
CA MET A 91 -8.15 8.15 3.48
C MET A 91 -8.50 8.78 4.82
N THR A 92 -8.47 10.11 4.89
CA THR A 92 -8.78 10.87 6.09
C THR A 92 -9.88 11.89 5.80
N PRO A 93 -10.96 11.96 6.61
CA PRO A 93 -12.02 12.93 6.38
C PRO A 93 -11.55 14.33 6.76
N VAL A 94 -11.86 15.32 5.92
CA VAL A 94 -11.59 16.73 6.21
C VAL A 94 -12.84 17.34 6.82
N SER A 95 -12.73 17.83 8.05
CA SER A 95 -13.85 18.40 8.80
C SER A 95 -13.68 19.90 9.00
N HIS A 96 -14.76 20.66 8.80
CA HIS A 96 -14.83 22.06 9.21
C HIS A 96 -14.85 22.17 10.74
N THR A 97 -14.47 23.32 11.29
CA THR A 97 -14.47 23.64 12.74
C THR A 97 -15.82 23.44 13.46
N LYS A 98 -16.92 23.23 12.72
CA LYS A 98 -18.26 22.95 13.25
C LYS A 98 -18.63 21.46 13.25
N GLY A 99 -17.69 20.57 12.93
CA GLY A 99 -17.90 19.11 12.90
C GLY A 99 -18.58 18.58 11.64
N HIS A 100 -18.72 19.41 10.58
CA HIS A 100 -19.23 18.96 9.29
C HIS A 100 -18.07 18.49 8.40
N ILE A 101 -18.17 17.28 7.87
CA ILE A 101 -17.23 16.74 6.89
C ILE A 101 -17.42 17.49 5.57
N LEU A 102 -16.36 18.13 5.09
CA LEU A 102 -16.30 18.87 3.83
C LEU A 102 -15.91 17.97 2.65
N GLY A 103 -15.19 16.89 2.94
CA GLY A 103 -14.63 15.99 1.94
C GLY A 103 -13.64 15.02 2.60
N ALA A 104 -12.75 14.45 1.79
CA ALA A 104 -11.68 13.59 2.25
C ALA A 104 -10.37 13.90 1.53
N VAL A 105 -9.26 13.53 2.17
CA VAL A 105 -7.94 13.50 1.54
C VAL A 105 -7.49 12.05 1.48
N MET A 106 -7.09 11.61 0.29
CA MET A 106 -6.40 10.35 0.09
C MET A 106 -4.90 10.62 -0.06
N VAL A 107 -4.09 9.89 0.69
CA VAL A 107 -2.62 9.93 0.61
C VAL A 107 -2.14 8.64 -0.05
N LEU A 108 -1.20 8.75 -0.98
CA LEU A 108 -0.62 7.67 -1.76
C LEU A 108 0.88 7.58 -1.45
N HIS A 109 1.31 6.47 -0.87
CA HIS A 109 2.70 6.19 -0.55
C HIS A 109 3.26 5.20 -1.56
N ASP A 110 4.32 5.58 -2.27
CA ASP A 110 5.03 4.65 -3.16
C ASP A 110 5.87 3.67 -2.33
N VAL A 111 5.41 2.42 -2.28
CA VAL A 111 6.06 1.34 -1.51
C VAL A 111 6.77 0.34 -2.44
N THR A 112 6.97 0.69 -3.72
CA THR A 112 7.51 -0.23 -4.73
C THR A 112 8.87 -0.79 -4.33
N GLU A 113 9.82 0.07 -3.95
CA GLU A 113 11.15 -0.36 -3.51
C GLU A 113 11.10 -1.12 -2.19
N GLN A 114 10.28 -0.67 -1.24
CA GLN A 114 10.12 -1.34 0.05
C GLN A 114 9.60 -2.77 -0.13
N ARG A 115 8.54 -2.94 -0.93
CA ARG A 115 7.96 -4.26 -1.24
C ARG A 115 8.93 -5.15 -2.01
N ALA A 116 9.70 -4.58 -2.95
CA ALA A 116 10.73 -5.33 -3.66
C ALA A 116 11.82 -5.85 -2.70
N PHE A 117 12.29 -4.99 -1.78
CA PHE A 117 13.26 -5.39 -0.77
C PHE A 117 12.72 -6.44 0.21
N GLU A 118 11.49 -6.26 0.70
CA GLU A 118 10.78 -7.23 1.55
C GLU A 118 10.67 -8.59 0.86
N ARG A 119 10.37 -8.60 -0.45
CA ARG A 119 10.29 -9.82 -1.25
C ARG A 119 11.64 -10.53 -1.35
N VAL A 120 12.70 -9.82 -1.74
CA VAL A 120 14.05 -10.40 -1.86
C VAL A 120 14.52 -10.96 -0.51
N ARG A 121 14.28 -10.23 0.58
CA ARG A 121 14.60 -10.70 1.94
C ARG A 121 13.83 -11.97 2.29
N SER A 122 12.54 -12.03 1.97
CA SER A 122 11.69 -13.19 2.25
C SER A 122 12.13 -14.42 1.44
N GLU A 123 12.43 -14.25 0.16
CA GLU A 123 12.96 -15.30 -0.71
C GLU A 123 14.30 -15.83 -0.20
N PHE A 124 15.18 -14.95 0.27
CA PHE A 124 16.45 -15.35 0.89
C PHE A 124 16.23 -16.20 2.16
N VAL A 125 15.36 -15.77 3.07
CA VAL A 125 15.05 -16.50 4.31
C VAL A 125 14.46 -17.87 4.01
N LEU A 126 13.54 -17.95 3.06
CA LEU A 126 12.92 -19.22 2.63
C LEU A 126 13.97 -20.17 2.04
N ARG A 127 14.84 -19.66 1.17
CA ARG A 127 15.91 -20.45 0.55
C ARG A 127 16.90 -20.96 1.58
N ALA A 128 17.38 -20.09 2.48
CA ALA A 128 18.26 -20.49 3.58
C ALA A 128 17.61 -21.57 4.47
N SER A 129 16.32 -21.43 4.78
CA SER A 129 15.57 -22.43 5.56
C SER A 129 15.50 -23.78 4.85
N HIS A 130 15.26 -23.79 3.54
CA HIS A 130 15.24 -25.02 2.74
C HIS A 130 16.63 -25.67 2.64
N GLU A 131 17.67 -24.89 2.37
CA GLU A 131 19.05 -25.39 2.24
C GLU A 131 19.61 -25.92 3.57
N LEU A 132 19.16 -25.41 4.72
CA LEU A 132 19.52 -25.92 6.04
C LEU A 132 18.69 -27.14 6.48
N ARG A 133 17.43 -27.25 6.07
CA ARG A 133 16.55 -28.37 6.45
C ARG A 133 17.03 -29.70 5.87
N THR A 134 17.58 -29.70 4.66
CA THR A 134 18.10 -30.89 3.98
C THR A 134 19.28 -31.56 4.73
N PRO A 135 20.39 -30.87 5.05
CA PRO A 135 21.50 -31.48 5.78
C PRO A 135 21.10 -31.90 7.21
N VAL A 136 20.26 -31.12 7.90
CA VAL A 136 19.80 -31.48 9.26
C VAL A 136 18.96 -32.75 9.26
N THR A 137 18.08 -32.91 8.27
CA THR A 137 17.31 -34.15 8.07
C THR A 137 18.25 -35.33 7.82
N GLY A 138 19.29 -35.14 7.01
CA GLY A 138 20.33 -36.15 6.77
C GLY A 138 21.09 -36.55 8.04
N MET A 139 21.48 -35.57 8.87
CA MET A 139 22.12 -35.83 10.16
C MET A 139 21.20 -36.59 11.11
N HIS A 140 19.92 -36.21 11.21
CA HIS A 140 18.94 -36.93 12.03
C HIS A 140 18.75 -38.38 11.59
N MET A 141 18.65 -38.63 10.28
CA MET A 141 18.55 -39.98 9.74
C MET A 141 19.79 -40.82 10.07
N ALA A 142 21.00 -40.25 9.88
CA ALA A 142 22.25 -40.92 10.20
C ALA A 142 22.36 -41.25 11.71
N PHE A 143 21.99 -40.31 12.58
CA PHE A 143 21.96 -40.53 14.02
C PHE A 143 20.94 -41.61 14.42
N GLY A 144 19.75 -41.61 13.82
CA GLY A 144 18.72 -42.63 14.07
C GLY A 144 19.20 -44.04 13.73
N LEU A 145 19.83 -44.22 12.56
CA LEU A 145 20.40 -45.51 12.15
C LEU A 145 21.52 -45.99 13.09
N LEU A 146 22.32 -45.05 13.62
CA LEU A 146 23.37 -45.35 14.59
C LEU A 146 22.78 -45.81 15.93
N GLN A 147 21.70 -45.17 16.41
CA GLN A 147 21.02 -45.57 17.64
C GLN A 147 20.34 -46.93 17.56
N GLU A 148 19.74 -47.28 16.41
CA GLU A 148 19.19 -48.63 16.20
C GLU A 148 20.30 -49.68 16.25
N ARG A 149 21.45 -49.45 15.59
CA ARG A 149 22.57 -50.39 15.63
C ARG A 149 23.16 -50.60 17.03
N LEU A 150 23.15 -49.56 17.88
CA LEU A 150 23.61 -49.64 19.26
C LEU A 150 22.61 -50.33 20.20
N HIS A 151 21.33 -50.44 19.83
CA HIS A 151 20.32 -51.18 20.61
C HIS A 151 20.31 -52.69 20.32
N PHE A 152 20.87 -53.13 19.19
CA PHE A 152 20.95 -54.54 18.78
C PHE A 152 22.34 -55.18 18.98
N ALA A 153 23.27 -54.46 19.61
CA ALA A 153 24.61 -54.93 20.00
C ALA A 153 24.69 -55.02 21.53
#